data_AF-A0A1R1XFW6-F1
#
_entry.id   AF-A0A1R1XFW6-F1
#
_cell.length_a   1.000
_cell.length_b   1.000
_cell.length_c   1.000
_cell.angle_alpha   90.00
_cell.angle_beta   90.00
_cell.angle_gamma   90.00
#
_symmetry.space_group_name_H-M   'P 1'
#
loop_
_entity.id
_entity.type
_entity.pdbx_description
1 polymer ?
#
loop_
_entity_poly.entity_id
_entity_poly.type
_entity_poly.pdbx_seq_one_letter_code
_entity_poly.pdbx_strand_id
1 'polypeptide(L)'
;MYKSMKDKIHQPFRKHLVPGLSNVIDEMTYSNTPGLAGVCLSGAGPTTIAFCTENFDDIASKMKGIFDTASEGKFETEVLVLDIVEDGSVTEFY
;
A
#
# COMPACT_ATOMS: atom_id res chain seq x y z
N MET A 1 7.02 -4.31 -14.79
CA MET A 1 5.74 -4.63 -14.13
C MET A 1 4.76 -5.25 -15.12
N TYR A 2 4.19 -6.40 -14.75
CA TYR A 2 3.38 -7.27 -15.61
C TYR A 2 2.00 -6.63 -15.89
N LYS A 3 1.57 -6.68 -17.15
CA LYS A 3 0.38 -6.01 -17.71
C LYS A 3 -0.97 -6.47 -17.08
N SER A 4 -0.98 -7.49 -16.24
CA SER A 4 -2.21 -8.13 -15.74
C SER A 4 -2.98 -7.38 -14.66
N MET A 5 -2.47 -6.25 -14.17
CA MET A 5 -3.18 -5.40 -13.19
C MET A 5 -3.94 -4.23 -13.84
N LYS A 6 -3.93 -4.12 -15.17
CA LYS A 6 -4.70 -3.09 -15.88
C LYS A 6 -6.11 -3.62 -16.18
N ASP A 7 -6.98 -3.56 -15.17
CA ASP A 7 -8.43 -3.58 -15.39
C ASP A 7 -8.79 -2.37 -16.27
N LYS A 8 -9.44 -2.62 -17.41
CA LYS A 8 -9.70 -1.64 -18.49
C LYS A 8 -11.18 -1.26 -18.63
N ILE A 9 -12.09 -1.88 -17.88
CA ILE A 9 -13.54 -1.77 -18.17
C ILE A 9 -14.22 -0.67 -17.33
N HIS A 10 -13.75 -0.38 -16.11
CA HIS A 10 -14.35 0.65 -15.21
C HIS A 10 -13.48 1.89 -14.92
N GLN A 11 -12.31 2.03 -15.56
CA GLN A 11 -11.24 2.98 -15.21
C GLN A 11 -11.49 4.49 -15.29
N PRO A 12 -12.35 5.06 -16.17
CA PRO A 12 -12.41 6.52 -16.32
C PRO A 12 -12.84 7.30 -15.07
N PHE A 13 -13.53 6.66 -14.13
CA PHE A 13 -13.98 7.26 -12.86
C PHE A 13 -13.05 6.97 -11.67
N ARG A 14 -11.98 6.17 -11.87
CA ARG A 14 -11.09 5.70 -10.80
C ARG A 14 -9.69 6.33 -10.83
N LYS A 15 -9.47 7.36 -11.64
CA LYS A 15 -8.21 8.15 -11.66
C LYS A 15 -7.86 8.83 -10.33
N HIS A 16 -8.78 8.85 -9.36
CA HIS A 16 -8.61 9.44 -8.03
C HIS A 16 -8.42 8.39 -6.92
N LEU A 17 -8.25 7.10 -7.25
CA LEU A 17 -8.51 6.04 -6.27
C LEU A 17 -7.56 5.97 -5.07
N VAL A 18 -6.34 6.52 -5.16
CA VAL A 18 -5.55 6.88 -3.97
C VAL A 18 -4.55 7.96 -4.38
N PRO A 19 -4.72 9.22 -3.95
CA PRO A 19 -3.66 10.22 -4.07
C PRO A 19 -2.38 9.66 -3.45
N GLY A 20 -1.29 9.59 -4.21
CA GLY A 20 0.01 9.10 -3.72
C GLY A 20 0.37 7.66 -4.08
N LEU A 21 -0.53 6.81 -4.60
CA LEU A 21 -0.17 5.43 -4.96
C LEU A 21 0.85 5.36 -6.11
N SER A 22 0.68 6.19 -7.14
CA SER A 22 1.66 6.27 -8.23
C SER A 22 3.02 6.76 -7.71
N ASN A 23 3.02 7.74 -6.82
CA ASN A 23 4.23 8.23 -6.15
C ASN A 23 4.93 7.12 -5.37
N VAL A 24 4.20 6.33 -4.57
CA VAL A 24 4.79 5.20 -3.85
C VAL A 24 5.46 4.21 -4.80
N ILE A 25 4.79 3.86 -5.91
CA ILE A 25 5.32 2.91 -6.89
C ILE A 25 6.56 3.45 -7.61
N ASP A 26 6.58 4.75 -7.93
CA ASP A 26 7.66 5.37 -8.70
C ASP A 26 8.85 5.77 -7.81
N GLU A 27 8.59 6.18 -6.56
CA GLU A 27 9.60 6.69 -5.62
C GLU A 27 10.21 5.59 -4.75
N MET A 28 9.52 4.48 -4.51
CA MET A 28 10.04 3.37 -3.70
C MET A 28 10.57 2.26 -4.59
N THR A 29 11.87 2.32 -4.87
CA THR A 29 12.60 1.33 -5.65
C THR A 29 13.39 0.40 -4.74
N TYR A 30 13.78 -0.76 -5.26
CA TYR A 30 14.67 -1.69 -4.56
C TYR A 30 15.99 -1.04 -4.11
N SER A 31 16.50 -0.06 -4.87
CA SER A 31 17.76 0.62 -4.55
C SER A 31 17.66 1.63 -3.41
N ASN A 32 16.49 2.23 -3.19
CA ASN A 32 16.29 3.28 -2.17
C ASN A 32 15.37 2.85 -1.03
N THR A 33 14.90 1.59 -1.07
CA THR A 33 14.02 0.98 -0.07
C THR A 33 14.44 -0.49 0.12
N PRO A 34 15.60 -0.76 0.75
CA PRO A 34 16.02 -2.13 1.06
C PRO A 34 14.97 -2.86 1.89
N GLY A 35 14.73 -4.13 1.58
CA GLY A 35 13.68 -4.93 2.23
C GLY A 35 12.31 -4.84 1.58
N LEU A 36 12.04 -3.89 0.67
CA LEU A 36 10.79 -3.84 -0.08
C LEU A 36 10.80 -4.86 -1.23
N ALA A 37 9.85 -5.80 -1.21
CA ALA A 37 9.64 -6.78 -2.27
C ALA A 37 8.64 -6.27 -3.33
N GLY A 38 7.65 -5.47 -2.93
CA GLY A 38 6.71 -4.86 -3.86
C GLY A 38 5.52 -4.17 -3.19
N VAL A 39 4.86 -3.30 -3.94
CA VAL A 39 3.67 -2.55 -3.50
C VAL A 39 2.51 -2.81 -4.46
N CYS A 40 1.31 -3.00 -3.93
CA CYS A 40 0.10 -3.08 -4.74
C CYS A 40 -1.13 -2.52 -4.01
N LEU A 41 -2.21 -2.31 -4.76
CA LEU A 41 -3.51 -1.98 -4.17
C LEU A 41 -4.08 -3.23 -3.48
N SER A 42 -4.51 -3.07 -2.23
CA SER A 42 -5.20 -4.12 -1.49
C SER A 42 -6.71 -4.07 -1.79
N GLY A 43 -7.25 -5.14 -2.38
CA GLY A 43 -8.67 -5.27 -2.71
C GLY A 43 -9.17 -4.19 -3.68
N ALA A 44 -10.29 -3.55 -3.35
CA ALA A 44 -10.91 -2.48 -4.15
C ALA A 44 -10.26 -1.09 -3.96
N GLY A 45 -9.27 -0.96 -3.06
CA GLY A 45 -8.74 0.32 -2.60
C GLY A 45 -9.64 1.01 -1.56
N PRO A 46 -9.16 2.07 -0.89
CA PRO A 46 -7.92 2.81 -1.13
C PRO A 46 -6.66 2.22 -0.46
N THR A 47 -6.81 1.12 0.28
CA THR A 47 -5.71 0.52 1.03
C THR A 47 -4.59 0.05 0.10
N THR A 48 -3.36 0.40 0.45
CA THR A 48 -2.15 -0.04 -0.24
C THR A 48 -1.39 -1.01 0.66
N ILE A 49 -0.92 -2.12 0.10
CA ILE A 49 -0.11 -3.10 0.82
C ILE A 49 1.30 -3.14 0.25
N ALA A 50 2.29 -3.18 1.14
CA ALA A 50 3.69 -3.41 0.80
C ALA A 50 4.13 -4.75 1.39
N PHE A 51 4.74 -5.57 0.54
CA PHE A 51 5.39 -6.80 0.96
C PHE A 51 6.85 -6.48 1.23
N CYS A 52 7.30 -6.80 2.44
CA CYS A 52 8.63 -6.46 2.92
C CYS A 52 9.28 -7.68 3.59
N THR A 53 10.60 -7.77 3.55
CA THR A 53 11.39 -8.81 4.23
C THR A 53 12.14 -8.29 5.45
N GLU A 54 12.35 -6.98 5.52
CA GLU A 54 13.07 -6.26 6.58
C GLU A 54 12.73 -4.76 6.51
N ASN A 55 13.23 -3.97 7.46
CA ASN A 55 13.05 -2.50 7.53
C ASN A 55 11.58 -2.04 7.55
N PHE A 56 10.70 -2.80 8.20
CA PHE A 56 9.25 -2.58 8.17
C PHE A 56 8.84 -1.15 8.57
N ASP A 57 9.38 -0.63 9.67
CA ASP A 57 9.04 0.70 10.20
C ASP A 57 9.53 1.84 9.30
N ASP A 58 10.72 1.69 8.71
CA ASP A 58 11.28 2.67 7.78
C ASP A 58 10.47 2.71 6.48
N ILE A 59 10.09 1.53 5.97
CA ILE A 59 9.22 1.39 4.79
C ILE A 59 7.85 1.99 5.07
N ALA A 60 7.25 1.67 6.22
CA ALA A 60 5.98 2.21 6.68
C ALA A 60 6.02 3.75 6.76
N SER A 61 7.06 4.29 7.39
CA SER A 61 7.24 5.74 7.55
C SER A 61 7.40 6.46 6.20
N LYS A 62 8.16 5.85 5.28
CA LYS A 62 8.35 6.39 3.92
C LYS A 62 7.06 6.39 3.12
N MET A 63 6.31 5.28 3.13
CA MET A 63 4.99 5.21 2.49
C MET A 63 4.03 6.24 3.07
N LYS A 64 3.99 6.36 4.39
CA LYS A 64 3.14 7.35 5.08
C LYS A 64 3.48 8.77 4.63
N GLY A 65 4.76 9.13 4.57
CA GLY A 65 5.19 10.45 4.13
C GLY A 65 4.76 10.79 2.70
N ILE A 66 4.82 9.81 1.79
CA ILE A 66 4.36 9.98 0.41
C ILE A 66 2.84 10.20 0.36
N PHE A 67 2.07 9.38 1.07
CA PHE A 67 0.61 9.53 1.13
C PHE A 67 0.18 10.82 1.81
N ASP A 68 0.79 11.20 2.93
CA ASP A 68 0.51 12.45 3.63
C ASP A 68 0.79 13.66 2.72
N THR A 69 1.92 13.65 2.01
CA THR A 69 2.27 14.71 1.04
C THR A 69 1.25 14.77 -0.09
N ALA A 70 0.88 13.63 -0.67
CA ALA A 70 -0.09 13.56 -1.76
C ALA A 70 -1.53 13.86 -1.33
N SER A 71 -1.85 13.66 -0.05
CA SER A 71 -3.17 13.96 0.51
C SER A 71 -3.45 15.45 0.60
N GLU A 72 -2.41 16.29 0.72
CA GLU A 72 -2.52 17.73 1.03
C GLU A 72 -3.42 18.01 2.26
N GLY A 73 -3.44 17.09 3.23
CA GLY A 73 -4.27 17.20 4.44
C GLY A 73 -5.75 16.87 4.21
N LYS A 74 -6.13 16.30 3.07
CA LYS A 74 -7.52 15.90 2.77
C LYS A 74 -7.94 14.60 3.47
N PHE A 75 -6.98 13.78 3.88
CA PHE A 75 -7.20 12.55 4.65
C PHE A 75 -5.97 12.23 5.49
N GLU A 76 -6.18 11.44 6.54
CA GLU A 76 -5.11 10.93 7.39
C GLU A 76 -4.66 9.55 6.91
N THR A 77 -3.34 9.33 6.91
CA THR A 77 -2.76 8.02 6.58
C THR A 77 -2.43 7.26 7.86
N GLU A 78 -3.07 6.11 8.06
CA GLU A 78 -2.70 5.12 9.06
C GLU A 78 -1.88 4.00 8.42
N VAL A 79 -0.86 3.52 9.13
CA VAL A 79 -0.03 2.40 8.68
C VAL A 79 0.01 1.33 9.75
N LEU A 80 -0.23 0.09 9.33
CA LEU A 80 -0.17 -1.09 10.17
C LEU A 80 0.93 -2.01 9.64
N VAL A 81 1.91 -2.31 10.49
CA VAL A 81 2.90 -3.37 10.23
C VAL A 81 2.29 -4.66 10.78
N LEU A 82 2.04 -5.62 9.89
CA LEU A 82 1.31 -6.84 10.20
C LEU A 82 2.11 -8.06 9.74
N ASP A 83 2.10 -9.10 10.55
CA ASP A 83 2.56 -10.43 10.17
C ASP A 83 1.46 -11.19 9.42
N ILE A 84 1.86 -12.25 8.71
CA ILE A 84 0.90 -13.17 8.08
C ILE A 84 0.19 -13.94 9.19
N VAL A 85 -1.13 -13.82 9.23
CA VAL A 85 -1.97 -14.60 10.13
C VAL A 85 -2.18 -15.99 9.53
N GLU A 86 -1.81 -17.05 10.26
CA GLU A 86 -2.05 -18.45 9.86
C GLU A 86 -3.40 -18.98 10.35
N ASP A 87 -3.94 -18.37 11.41
CA ASP A 87 -5.23 -18.73 11.99
C ASP A 87 -6.38 -17.97 11.29
N GLY A 88 -7.42 -18.71 10.89
CA GLY A 88 -8.65 -18.12 10.34
C GLY A 88 -9.51 -17.46 11.42
N SER A 89 -10.80 -17.33 11.16
CA SER A 89 -11.74 -16.78 12.15
C SER A 89 -11.87 -17.73 13.36
N VAL A 90 -11.59 -17.24 14.57
CA VAL A 90 -11.85 -17.95 15.83
C VAL A 90 -13.11 -17.41 16.51
N THR A 91 -13.88 -18.26 17.19
CA THR A 91 -15.04 -17.84 18.01
C THR A 91 -14.62 -17.83 19.47
N GLU A 92 -14.61 -16.66 20.10
CA GLU A 92 -14.38 -16.53 21.54
C GLU A 92 -15.72 -16.70 22.28
N PHE A 93 -15.80 -17.67 23.19
CA PHE A 93 -16.94 -17.82 24.11
C PHE A 93 -16.56 -17.17 25.45
N TYR A 94 -17.33 -16.17 25.88
CA TYR A 94 -17.24 -15.49 27.18
C TYR A 94 -18.20 -16.13 28.19
#